data_AF-A0A2C6BBM8-F1
#
_entry.id   AF-A0A2C6BBM8-F1
#
_cell.length_a   1.000
_cell.length_b   1.000
_cell.length_c   1.000
_cell.angle_alpha   90.00
_cell.angle_beta   90.00
_cell.angle_gamma   90.00
#
_symmetry.space_group_name_H-M   'P 1'
#
loop_
_entity.id
_entity.type
_entity.pdbx_description
1 polymer ?
#
loop_
_entity_poly.entity_id
_entity_poly.type
_entity_poly.pdbx_seq_one_letter_code
_entity_poly.pdbx_strand_id
1 'polypeptide(L)'
;MGIAVSALLAIFIYSAKQKKMQKDTQRLVSDRELLRIIEGKIDGFTTAEEIATETKLTKGEAKARLLALGYTGILRTSLQNMTRYHFELTRPIKDVDPPELSPEPFLTADDVLKLFKLYDYRLDYQDLIMATGLPLGILQREMKYFVKEKMVKAMYKSMGYGSRSYRFFLLAEPYRSNPDSFIREQETVDLRLKELLKNDQLI
;
A
#
# COMPACT_ATOMS: atom_id res chain seq x y z
N MET A 1 -33.29 -12.51 -0.45
CA MET A 1 -32.02 -13.07 0.07
C MET A 1 -31.04 -13.53 -1.02
N GLY A 2 -31.48 -14.17 -2.12
CA GLY A 2 -30.56 -14.69 -3.16
C GLY A 2 -29.69 -13.65 -3.89
N ILE A 3 -30.22 -12.46 -4.19
CA ILE A 3 -29.47 -11.41 -4.94
C ILE A 3 -28.29 -10.86 -4.12
N ALA A 4 -28.48 -10.67 -2.81
CA ALA A 4 -27.43 -10.17 -1.92
C ALA A 4 -26.28 -11.17 -1.76
N VAL A 5 -26.59 -12.47 -1.67
CA VAL A 5 -25.58 -13.53 -1.58
C VAL A 5 -24.79 -13.65 -2.88
N SER A 6 -25.45 -13.58 -4.04
CA SER A 6 -24.78 -13.59 -5.35
C SER A 6 -23.89 -12.35 -5.58
N ALA A 7 -24.34 -11.18 -5.14
CA ALA A 7 -23.54 -9.95 -5.22
C ALA A 7 -22.30 -10.01 -4.30
N LEU A 8 -22.46 -10.50 -3.06
CA LEU A 8 -21.34 -10.71 -2.15
C LEU A 8 -20.34 -11.75 -2.66
N LEU A 9 -20.83 -12.82 -3.28
CA LEU A 9 -19.99 -13.85 -3.90
C LEU A 9 -19.21 -13.29 -5.10
N ALA A 10 -19.85 -12.49 -5.95
CA ALA A 10 -19.18 -11.82 -7.07
C ALA A 10 -18.10 -10.84 -6.59
N ILE A 11 -18.37 -10.05 -5.55
CA ILE A 11 -17.40 -9.16 -4.91
C ILE A 11 -16.23 -9.96 -4.33
N PHE A 12 -16.49 -11.09 -3.68
CA PHE A 12 -15.47 -11.94 -3.11
C PHE A 12 -14.57 -12.57 -4.17
N ILE A 13 -15.16 -13.14 -5.23
CA ILE A 13 -14.43 -13.71 -6.38
C ILE A 13 -13.59 -12.63 -7.08
N TYR A 14 -14.16 -11.43 -7.27
CA TYR A 14 -13.44 -10.30 -7.86
C TYR A 14 -12.24 -9.88 -7.01
N SER A 15 -12.42 -9.78 -5.69
CA SER A 15 -11.35 -9.46 -4.73
C SER A 15 -10.25 -10.53 -4.72
N ALA A 16 -10.62 -11.82 -4.73
CA ALA A 16 -9.67 -12.93 -4.78
C ALA A 16 -8.86 -12.96 -6.10
N LYS A 17 -9.53 -12.74 -7.24
CA LYS A 17 -8.86 -12.60 -8.54
C LYS A 17 -7.92 -11.40 -8.59
N GLN A 18 -8.33 -10.26 -8.03
CA GLN A 18 -7.46 -9.09 -7.94
C GLN A 18 -6.20 -9.36 -7.12
N LYS A 19 -6.33 -10.04 -5.96
CA LYS A 19 -5.16 -10.39 -5.13
C LYS A 19 -4.19 -11.31 -5.87
N LYS A 20 -4.70 -12.30 -6.61
CA LYS A 20 -3.87 -13.21 -7.42
C LYS A 20 -3.19 -12.46 -8.57
N MET A 21 -3.93 -11.66 -9.34
CA MET A 21 -3.36 -10.84 -10.42
C MET A 21 -2.30 -9.86 -9.90
N GLN A 22 -2.54 -9.22 -8.75
CA GLN A 22 -1.53 -8.36 -8.13
C GLN A 22 -0.27 -9.16 -7.80
N LYS A 23 -0.40 -10.32 -7.13
CA LYS A 23 0.75 -11.19 -6.82
C LYS A 23 1.54 -11.60 -8.06
N ASP A 24 0.85 -11.94 -9.14
CA ASP A 24 1.48 -12.40 -10.39
C ASP A 24 2.16 -11.24 -11.16
N THR A 25 1.57 -10.04 -11.11
CA THR A 25 2.07 -8.85 -11.84
C THR A 25 3.19 -8.08 -11.12
N GLN A 26 3.36 -8.24 -9.80
CA GLN A 26 4.50 -7.64 -9.08
C GLN A 26 5.86 -8.12 -9.60
N ARG A 27 5.92 -9.31 -10.21
CA ARG A 27 7.14 -9.83 -10.85
C ARG A 27 7.47 -9.11 -12.16
N LEU A 28 6.49 -8.47 -12.79
CA LEU A 28 6.65 -7.77 -14.07
C LEU A 28 7.02 -6.30 -13.86
N VAL A 29 6.36 -5.64 -12.91
CA VAL A 29 6.66 -4.28 -12.48
C VAL A 29 6.20 -4.15 -11.03
N SER A 30 7.05 -3.72 -10.12
CA SER A 30 6.70 -3.49 -8.71
C SER A 30 5.81 -2.26 -8.57
N ASP A 31 5.07 -2.13 -7.46
CA ASP A 31 4.30 -0.91 -7.19
C ASP A 31 5.23 0.31 -7.10
N ARG A 32 6.44 0.14 -6.56
CA ARG A 32 7.48 1.19 -6.50
C ARG A 32 7.91 1.67 -7.89
N GLU A 33 8.21 0.74 -8.79
CA GLU A 33 8.56 1.08 -10.19
C GLU A 33 7.40 1.77 -10.89
N LEU A 34 6.16 1.31 -10.67
CA LEU A 34 4.99 1.95 -11.26
C LEU A 34 4.85 3.42 -10.80
N LEU A 35 5.09 3.72 -9.52
CA LEU A 35 5.08 5.10 -9.02
C LEU A 35 6.20 5.95 -9.64
N ARG A 36 7.40 5.38 -9.83
CA ARG A 36 8.52 6.07 -10.50
C ARG A 36 8.25 6.35 -11.98
N ILE A 37 7.61 5.42 -12.69
CA ILE A 37 7.18 5.63 -14.09
C ILE A 37 6.22 6.83 -14.17
N ILE A 38 5.26 6.92 -13.24
CA ILE A 38 4.29 8.03 -13.21
C ILE A 38 4.99 9.35 -12.87
N GLU A 39 5.91 9.34 -11.89
CA GLU A 39 6.70 10.53 -11.53
C GLU A 39 7.54 11.07 -12.70
N GLY A 40 8.08 10.17 -13.53
CA GLY A 40 8.89 10.53 -14.69
C GLY A 40 8.10 11.10 -15.89
N LYS A 41 6.77 11.18 -15.82
CA LYS A 41 5.95 11.74 -16.91
C LYS A 41 6.08 13.26 -16.96
N ILE A 42 6.36 13.80 -18.15
CA ILE A 42 6.46 15.25 -18.38
C ILE A 42 5.16 15.96 -17.97
N ASP A 43 4.02 15.38 -18.32
CA ASP A 43 2.71 15.98 -18.03
C ASP A 43 2.19 15.65 -16.63
N GLY A 44 2.90 14.82 -15.86
CA GLY A 44 2.53 14.44 -14.49
C GLY A 44 1.34 13.48 -14.34
N PHE A 45 0.77 12.99 -15.45
CA PHE A 45 -0.31 12.00 -15.44
C PHE A 45 -0.04 10.84 -16.42
N THR A 46 -0.79 9.75 -16.26
CA THR A 46 -0.76 8.61 -17.17
C THR A 46 -2.12 7.93 -17.34
N THR A 47 -2.23 7.06 -18.34
CA THR A 47 -3.37 6.18 -18.58
C THR A 47 -2.99 4.70 -18.43
N ALA A 48 -3.99 3.81 -18.32
CA ALA A 48 -3.73 2.38 -18.25
C ALA A 48 -3.12 1.84 -19.57
N GLU A 49 -3.45 2.47 -20.69
CA GLU A 49 -2.91 2.17 -22.02
C GLU A 49 -1.42 2.49 -22.13
N GLU A 50 -0.99 3.65 -21.62
CA GLU A 50 0.42 4.05 -21.59
C GLU A 50 1.24 3.12 -20.71
N ILE A 51 0.77 2.86 -19.48
CA ILE A 51 1.45 1.92 -18.58
C ILE A 51 1.56 0.53 -19.20
N ALA A 52 0.52 0.05 -19.89
CA ALA A 52 0.59 -1.24 -20.58
C ALA A 52 1.56 -1.26 -21.76
N THR A 53 1.86 -0.10 -22.36
CA THR A 53 2.82 0.03 -23.46
C THR A 53 4.26 0.10 -22.94
N GLU A 54 4.47 0.74 -21.79
CA GLU A 54 5.79 0.93 -21.17
C GLU A 54 6.21 -0.22 -20.26
N THR A 55 5.29 -1.12 -19.94
CA THR A 55 5.52 -2.27 -19.08
C THR A 55 5.10 -3.56 -19.78
N LYS A 56 5.26 -4.70 -19.10
CA LYS A 56 4.77 -6.00 -19.58
C LYS A 56 3.34 -6.31 -19.12
N LEU A 57 2.63 -5.31 -18.56
CA LEU A 57 1.25 -5.48 -18.10
C LEU A 57 0.28 -5.42 -19.27
N THR A 58 -0.78 -6.22 -19.20
CA THR A 58 -1.96 -5.97 -20.03
C THR A 58 -2.66 -4.68 -19.58
N LYS A 59 -3.42 -4.07 -20.48
CA LYS A 59 -4.26 -2.90 -20.17
C LYS A 59 -5.18 -3.12 -18.96
N GLY A 60 -5.73 -4.34 -18.83
CA GLY A 60 -6.59 -4.72 -17.71
C GLY A 60 -5.83 -4.75 -16.37
N GLU A 61 -4.63 -5.31 -16.36
CA GLU A 61 -3.76 -5.36 -15.18
C GLU A 61 -3.27 -3.96 -14.78
N ALA A 62 -2.81 -3.16 -15.74
CA ALA A 62 -2.41 -1.78 -15.52
C ALA A 62 -3.56 -0.98 -14.89
N LYS A 63 -4.76 -1.06 -15.47
CA LYS A 63 -5.96 -0.40 -14.93
C LYS A 63 -6.28 -0.87 -13.50
N ALA A 64 -6.24 -2.17 -13.24
CA ALA A 64 -6.53 -2.72 -11.92
C ALA A 64 -5.54 -2.21 -10.86
N ARG A 65 -4.25 -2.15 -11.19
CA ARG A 65 -3.20 -1.65 -10.29
C ARG A 65 -3.29 -0.15 -10.05
N LEU A 66 -3.48 0.65 -11.10
CA LEU A 66 -3.67 2.08 -10.98
C LEU A 66 -4.91 2.43 -10.15
N LEU A 67 -6.01 1.70 -10.34
CA LEU A 67 -7.20 1.85 -9.49
C LEU A 67 -6.94 1.47 -8.03
N ALA A 68 -6.20 0.38 -7.76
CA ALA A 68 -5.85 -0.02 -6.41
C ALA A 68 -5.03 1.07 -5.68
N LEU A 69 -4.04 1.65 -6.35
CA LEU A 69 -3.27 2.79 -5.85
C LEU A 69 -4.19 4.01 -5.63
N GLY A 70 -5.10 4.30 -6.57
CA GLY A 70 -6.07 5.39 -6.46
C GLY A 70 -7.10 5.22 -5.34
N TYR A 71 -7.46 3.98 -4.97
CA TYR A 71 -8.34 3.73 -3.82
C TYR A 71 -7.65 3.99 -2.47
N THR A 72 -6.32 3.99 -2.44
CA THR A 72 -5.55 4.30 -1.23
C THR A 72 -5.16 5.77 -1.10
N GLY A 73 -5.48 6.58 -2.11
CA GLY A 73 -5.14 8.00 -2.15
C GLY A 73 -3.72 8.29 -2.62
N ILE A 74 -2.96 7.28 -3.03
CA ILE A 74 -1.62 7.46 -3.64
C ILE A 74 -1.75 8.17 -4.98
N LEU A 75 -2.73 7.74 -5.80
CA LEU A 75 -3.04 8.37 -7.07
C LEU A 75 -4.34 9.16 -6.97
N ARG A 76 -4.39 10.33 -7.60
CA ARG A 76 -5.63 10.98 -7.96
C ARG A 76 -6.11 10.44 -9.29
N THR A 77 -7.43 10.28 -9.42
CA THR A 77 -8.06 9.76 -10.62
C THR A 77 -8.98 10.82 -11.20
N SER A 78 -8.74 11.18 -12.46
CA SER A 78 -9.52 12.14 -13.23
C SER A 78 -10.16 11.45 -14.43
N LEU A 79 -11.32 11.93 -14.87
CA LEU A 79 -12.06 11.34 -15.98
C LEU A 79 -12.14 12.34 -17.13
N GLN A 80 -11.60 11.98 -18.29
CA GLN A 80 -11.73 12.75 -19.52
C GLN A 80 -12.89 12.19 -20.34
N ASN A 81 -13.82 13.07 -20.75
CA ASN A 81 -14.97 12.75 -21.61
C ASN A 81 -15.77 11.52 -21.14
N MET A 82 -15.93 11.37 -19.82
CA MET A 82 -16.64 10.27 -19.16
C MET A 82 -16.13 8.84 -19.44
N THR A 83 -15.03 8.67 -20.17
CA THR A 83 -14.63 7.38 -20.75
C THR A 83 -13.18 7.00 -20.48
N ARG A 84 -12.29 7.98 -20.32
CA ARG A 84 -10.85 7.74 -20.12
C ARG A 84 -10.41 8.17 -18.73
N TYR A 85 -9.80 7.23 -18.00
CA TYR A 85 -9.22 7.49 -16.69
C TYR A 85 -7.78 7.97 -16.83
N HIS A 86 -7.48 9.09 -16.19
CA HIS A 86 -6.14 9.63 -15.99
C HIS A 86 -5.74 9.48 -14.53
N PHE A 87 -4.48 9.15 -14.32
CA PHE A 87 -3.90 8.90 -13.01
C PHE A 87 -2.68 9.79 -12.79
N GLU A 88 -2.67 10.54 -11.70
CA GLU A 88 -1.55 11.41 -11.30
C GLU A 88 -1.17 11.10 -9.85
N LEU A 89 0.08 11.33 -9.46
CA LEU A 89 0.48 11.22 -8.06
C LEU A 89 -0.23 12.30 -7.24
N THR A 90 -0.87 11.91 -6.13
CA THR A 90 -1.52 12.87 -5.22
C THR A 90 -0.52 13.83 -4.60
N ARG A 91 0.72 13.36 -4.39
CA ARG A 91 1.85 14.13 -3.88
C ARG A 91 3.16 13.63 -4.50
N PRO A 92 4.19 14.49 -4.59
CA PRO A 92 5.52 14.08 -5.03
C PRO A 92 6.08 12.94 -4.19
N ILE A 93 6.94 12.10 -4.80
CA ILE A 93 7.70 11.11 -4.05
C ILE A 93 8.77 11.84 -3.25
N LYS A 94 8.94 11.43 -1.99
CA LYS A 94 10.04 11.90 -1.17
C LYS A 94 11.24 11.00 -1.45
N ASP A 95 12.34 11.56 -1.92
CA ASP A 95 13.62 10.86 -1.96
C ASP A 95 14.25 10.89 -0.57
N VAL A 96 14.07 9.79 0.15
CA VAL A 96 14.68 9.56 1.46
C VAL A 96 15.41 8.23 1.39
N ASP A 97 16.64 8.20 1.88
CA ASP A 97 17.41 6.96 1.97
C ASP A 97 16.72 6.01 2.97
N PRO A 98 16.28 4.82 2.53
CA PRO A 98 15.59 3.89 3.41
C PRO A 98 16.55 3.36 4.48
N PRO A 99 16.07 3.14 5.71
CA PRO A 99 16.88 2.50 6.75
C PRO A 99 17.18 1.05 6.36
N GLU A 100 18.18 0.46 7.02
CA GLU A 100 18.41 -0.98 6.92
C GLU A 100 17.25 -1.75 7.58
N LEU A 101 16.44 -2.39 6.73
CA LEU A 101 15.30 -3.20 7.10
C LEU A 101 15.69 -4.67 7.25
N SER A 102 14.88 -5.43 7.99
CA SER A 102 15.03 -6.86 8.15
C SER A 102 14.97 -7.59 6.80
N PRO A 103 15.63 -8.76 6.67
CA PRO A 103 15.57 -9.57 5.47
C PRO A 103 14.27 -10.38 5.34
N GLU A 104 13.34 -10.24 6.28
CA GLU A 104 12.09 -11.00 6.29
C GLU A 104 11.13 -10.51 5.19
N PRO A 105 10.29 -11.39 4.61
CA PRO A 105 9.37 -11.03 3.51
C PRO A 105 8.13 -10.25 3.97
N PHE A 106 8.17 -9.68 5.18
CA PHE A 106 7.12 -8.91 5.83
C PHE A 106 7.76 -7.86 6.75
N LEU A 107 7.03 -6.79 7.07
CA LEU A 107 7.48 -5.79 8.02
C LEU A 107 7.53 -6.36 9.44
N THR A 108 8.70 -6.34 10.06
CA THR A 108 8.85 -6.59 11.50
C THR A 108 8.48 -5.35 12.32
N ALA A 109 8.28 -5.49 13.63
CA ALA A 109 8.04 -4.38 14.53
C ALA A 109 9.22 -3.39 14.53
N ASP A 110 10.46 -3.88 14.47
CA ASP A 110 11.66 -3.04 14.32
C ASP A 110 11.66 -2.25 13.01
N ASP A 111 11.31 -2.90 11.88
CA ASP A 111 11.18 -2.22 10.59
C ASP A 111 10.16 -1.08 10.67
N VAL A 112 9.01 -1.34 11.29
CA VAL A 112 8.00 -0.31 11.48
C VAL A 112 8.55 0.83 12.32
N LEU A 113 9.22 0.58 13.44
CA LEU A 113 9.78 1.68 14.24
C LEU A 113 10.81 2.51 13.46
N LYS A 114 11.72 1.87 12.73
CA LYS A 114 12.71 2.54 11.88
C LYS A 114 12.03 3.40 10.81
N LEU A 115 11.05 2.85 10.11
CA LEU A 115 10.27 3.57 9.09
C LEU A 115 9.52 4.75 9.70
N PHE A 116 8.84 4.57 10.82
CA PHE A 116 8.14 5.68 11.47
C PHE A 116 9.12 6.76 11.93
N LYS A 117 10.29 6.41 12.48
CA LYS A 117 11.32 7.38 12.84
C LYS A 117 11.84 8.16 11.63
N LEU A 118 12.02 7.50 10.48
CA LEU A 118 12.46 8.13 9.23
C LEU A 118 11.47 9.20 8.74
N TYR A 119 10.18 8.96 8.91
CA TYR A 119 9.10 9.82 8.42
C TYR A 119 8.42 10.63 9.54
N ASP A 120 9.17 11.12 10.54
CA ASP A 120 8.67 11.99 11.62
C ASP A 120 7.44 11.41 12.37
N TYR A 121 7.44 10.09 12.57
CA TYR A 121 6.37 9.31 13.19
C TYR A 121 5.03 9.36 12.44
N ARG A 122 5.06 9.72 11.16
CA ARG A 122 3.89 9.81 10.29
C ARG A 122 4.22 9.41 8.84
N LEU A 123 3.59 8.34 8.37
CA LEU A 123 3.77 7.86 7.00
C LEU A 123 2.46 7.38 6.38
N ASP A 124 2.47 7.18 5.06
CA ASP A 124 1.38 6.58 4.30
C ASP A 124 1.85 5.40 3.44
N TYR A 125 0.94 4.85 2.63
CA TYR A 125 1.29 3.75 1.75
C TYR A 125 2.27 4.13 0.63
N GLN A 126 2.29 5.38 0.16
CA GLN A 126 3.30 5.81 -0.81
C GLN A 126 4.69 5.82 -0.15
N ASP A 127 4.82 6.36 1.06
CA ASP A 127 6.08 6.31 1.82
C ASP A 127 6.54 4.86 2.05
N LEU A 128 5.63 3.98 2.49
CA LEU A 128 5.94 2.57 2.73
C LEU A 128 6.39 1.84 1.45
N ILE A 129 5.69 2.01 0.32
CA ILE A 129 6.07 1.40 -0.95
C ILE A 129 7.47 1.86 -1.36
N MET A 130 7.75 3.15 -1.22
CA MET A 130 9.03 3.72 -1.63
C MET A 130 10.19 3.23 -0.75
N ALA A 131 9.99 3.19 0.57
CA ALA A 131 11.02 2.77 1.52
C ALA A 131 11.27 1.26 1.51
N THR A 132 10.24 0.44 1.31
CA THR A 132 10.33 -1.01 1.49
C THR A 132 10.39 -1.78 0.16
N GLY A 133 9.87 -1.20 -0.92
CA GLY A 133 9.63 -1.91 -2.18
C GLY A 133 8.54 -3.00 -2.09
N LEU A 134 7.86 -3.15 -0.95
CA LEU A 134 6.83 -4.16 -0.77
C LEU A 134 5.55 -3.79 -1.55
N PRO A 135 4.83 -4.78 -2.11
CA PRO A 135 3.55 -4.58 -2.76
C PRO A 135 2.51 -3.95 -1.82
N LEU A 136 1.65 -3.09 -2.36
CA LEU A 136 0.59 -2.41 -1.62
C LEU A 136 -0.30 -3.40 -0.83
N GLY A 137 -0.65 -4.54 -1.43
CA GLY A 137 -1.49 -5.54 -0.78
C GLY A 137 -0.85 -6.16 0.48
N ILE A 138 0.48 -6.32 0.48
CA ILE A 138 1.26 -6.79 1.62
C ILE A 138 1.25 -5.71 2.72
N LEU A 139 1.58 -4.47 2.35
CA LEU A 139 1.60 -3.34 3.27
C LEU A 139 0.22 -3.07 3.91
N GLN A 140 -0.86 -3.19 3.14
CA GLN A 140 -2.23 -3.03 3.66
C GLN A 140 -2.57 -4.05 4.75
N ARG A 141 -2.14 -5.31 4.55
CA ARG A 141 -2.36 -6.39 5.51
C ARG A 141 -1.55 -6.16 6.78
N GLU A 142 -0.27 -5.84 6.64
CA GLU A 142 0.65 -5.65 7.76
C GLU A 142 0.29 -4.41 8.57
N MET A 143 0.01 -3.28 7.93
CA MET A 143 -0.46 -2.08 8.62
C MET A 143 -1.81 -2.31 9.32
N LYS A 144 -2.69 -3.17 8.79
CA LYS A 144 -3.91 -3.58 9.50
C LYS A 144 -3.59 -4.38 10.76
N TYR A 145 -2.59 -5.25 10.72
CA TYR A 145 -2.12 -6.00 11.88
C TYR A 145 -1.54 -5.06 12.95
N PHE A 146 -0.62 -4.17 12.59
CA PHE A 146 -0.03 -3.22 13.55
C PHE A 146 -1.04 -2.23 14.15
N VAL A 147 -2.10 -1.90 13.41
CA VAL A 147 -3.23 -1.12 13.95
C VAL A 147 -4.03 -1.93 14.98
N LYS A 148 -4.24 -3.23 14.73
CA LYS A 148 -4.93 -4.13 15.67
C LYS A 148 -4.13 -4.32 16.96
N GLU A 149 -2.82 -4.48 16.84
CA GLU A 149 -1.89 -4.58 17.98
C GLU A 149 -1.64 -3.22 18.67
N LYS A 150 -2.33 -2.15 18.24
CA LYS A 150 -2.26 -0.79 18.80
C LYS A 150 -0.88 -0.14 18.72
N MET A 151 0.04 -0.68 17.93
CA MET A 151 1.35 -0.08 17.67
C MET A 151 1.23 1.15 16.77
N VAL A 152 0.26 1.14 15.86
CA VAL A 152 0.01 2.21 14.90
C VAL A 152 -1.45 2.68 14.98
N LYS A 153 -1.67 3.98 14.81
CA LYS A 153 -3.01 4.55 14.64
C LYS A 153 -3.24 4.89 13.17
N ALA A 154 -4.32 4.39 12.60
CA ALA A 154 -4.77 4.77 11.26
C ALA A 154 -5.65 6.02 11.34
N MET A 155 -5.28 7.05 10.57
CA MET A 155 -5.99 8.32 10.48
C MET A 155 -6.41 8.58 9.04
N TYR A 156 -7.47 9.36 8.87
CA TYR A 156 -7.96 9.79 7.57
C TYR A 156 -7.94 11.32 7.51
N LYS A 157 -7.30 11.88 6.48
CA LYS A 157 -7.37 13.31 6.17
C LYS A 157 -8.40 13.50 5.06
N SER A 158 -9.43 14.30 5.33
CA SER A 158 -10.31 14.79 4.26
C SER A 158 -9.54 15.79 3.40
N MET A 159 -9.62 15.66 2.07
CA MET A 159 -9.03 16.62 1.13
C MET A 159 -10.04 17.65 0.59
N GLY A 160 -11.20 17.79 1.25
CA GLY A 160 -12.25 18.74 0.85
C GLY A 160 -13.42 18.08 0.12
N TYR A 161 -14.41 18.89 -0.27
CA TYR A 161 -15.66 18.43 -0.89
C TYR A 161 -15.38 17.66 -2.20
N GLY A 162 -15.88 16.42 -2.29
CA GLY A 162 -15.76 15.55 -3.47
C GLY A 162 -14.43 14.80 -3.62
N SER A 163 -13.43 15.08 -2.78
CA SER A 163 -12.12 14.38 -2.84
C SER A 163 -12.09 13.18 -1.89
N ARG A 164 -11.47 12.07 -2.35
CA ARG A 164 -11.27 10.88 -1.51
C ARG A 164 -10.43 11.23 -0.28
N SER A 165 -10.81 10.69 0.87
CA SER A 165 -9.99 10.78 2.07
C SER A 165 -8.70 10.00 1.86
N TYR A 166 -7.58 10.59 2.27
CA TYR A 166 -6.29 9.95 2.24
C TYR A 166 -5.99 9.36 3.61
N ARG A 167 -5.58 8.08 3.63
CA ARG A 167 -5.24 7.36 4.85
C ARG A 167 -3.75 7.51 5.14
N PHE A 168 -3.43 7.90 6.37
CA PHE A 168 -2.07 7.93 6.89
C PHE A 168 -2.00 7.24 8.25
N PHE A 169 -0.79 7.00 8.72
CA PHE A 169 -0.53 6.29 9.95
C PHE A 169 0.32 7.12 10.88
N LEU A 170 0.07 6.97 12.19
CA LEU A 170 0.85 7.57 13.26
C LEU A 170 1.36 6.48 14.19
N LEU A 171 2.60 6.59 14.64
CA LEU A 171 3.10 5.70 15.68
C LEU A 171 2.35 6.00 17.00
N ALA A 172 1.82 4.98 17.65
CA ALA A 172 1.09 5.15 18.89
C ALA A 172 2.05 5.36 20.07
N GLU A 173 1.61 6.08 21.11
CA GLU A 173 2.25 5.99 22.41
C GLU A 173 2.00 4.59 23.01
N PRO A 174 2.98 3.97 23.70
CA PRO A 174 4.29 4.51 24.14
C PRO A 174 5.46 4.29 23.15
N TYR A 175 5.23 3.66 22.00
CA TYR A 175 6.30 3.34 21.03
C TYR A 175 7.06 4.57 20.51
N ARG A 176 6.43 5.75 20.55
CA ARG A 176 7.06 7.03 20.19
C ARG A 176 7.95 7.61 21.30
N SER A 177 7.59 7.44 22.56
CA SER A 177 8.27 8.05 23.70
C SER A 177 9.31 7.16 24.37
N ASN A 178 9.20 5.83 24.25
CA ASN A 178 10.15 4.88 24.81
C ASN A 178 10.34 3.64 23.92
N PRO A 179 11.02 3.77 22.76
CA PRO A 179 11.18 2.67 21.82
C PRO A 179 11.96 1.48 22.41
N ASP A 180 12.95 1.72 23.27
CA ASP A 180 13.86 0.70 23.78
C ASP A 180 13.20 -0.25 24.79
N SER A 181 12.18 0.20 25.54
CA SER A 181 11.48 -0.67 26.50
C SER A 181 10.64 -1.77 25.85
N PHE A 182 10.27 -1.62 24.57
CA PHE A 182 9.39 -2.54 23.85
C PHE A 182 10.13 -3.61 23.04
N ILE A 183 11.46 -3.60 23.03
CA ILE A 183 12.29 -4.59 22.31
C ILE A 183 11.93 -6.04 22.74
N ARG A 184 11.53 -6.26 24.00
CA ARG A 184 11.09 -7.58 24.48
C ARG A 184 9.70 -8.00 24.02
N GLU A 185 8.81 -7.05 23.77
CA GLU A 185 7.46 -7.34 23.23
C GLU A 185 7.48 -7.48 21.70
N GLN A 186 8.45 -6.85 21.02
CA GLN A 186 8.65 -6.93 19.57
C GLN A 186 8.80 -8.36 19.08
N GLU A 187 9.64 -9.18 19.73
CA GLU A 187 9.82 -10.59 19.35
C GLU A 187 8.49 -11.36 19.38
N THR A 188 7.61 -11.07 20.34
CA THR A 188 6.30 -11.72 20.43
C THR A 188 5.35 -11.26 19.32
N VAL A 189 5.37 -9.97 18.97
CA VAL A 189 4.57 -9.39 17.88
C VAL A 189 5.03 -9.97 16.54
N ASP A 190 6.34 -10.04 16.31
CA ASP A 190 6.92 -10.57 15.07
C ASP A 190 6.65 -12.06 14.91
N LEU A 191 6.77 -12.85 15.99
CA LEU A 191 6.40 -14.26 15.98
C LEU A 191 4.93 -14.47 15.64
N ARG A 192 4.01 -13.67 16.20
CA ARG A 192 2.57 -13.75 15.87
C ARG A 192 2.28 -13.38 14.42
N LEU A 193 2.95 -12.36 13.89
CA LEU A 193 2.82 -12.00 12.47
C LEU A 193 3.33 -13.14 11.58
N LYS A 194 4.49 -13.73 11.92
CA LYS A 194 5.05 -14.89 11.21
C LYS A 194 4.11 -16.10 11.25
N GLU A 195 3.50 -16.40 12.40
CA GLU A 195 2.49 -17.46 12.53
C GLU A 195 1.24 -17.17 11.69
N LEU A 196 0.74 -15.93 11.69
CA LEU A 196 -0.40 -15.51 10.88
C LEU A 196 -0.11 -15.70 9.39
N LEU A 197 1.09 -15.32 8.94
CA LEU A 197 1.49 -15.45 7.53
C LEU A 197 1.67 -16.92 7.10
N LYS A 198 2.20 -17.78 7.98
CA LYS A 198 2.28 -19.23 7.75
C LYS A 198 0.90 -19.86 7.65
N ASN A 199 -0.01 -19.51 8.57
CA ASN A 199 -1.38 -20.04 8.59
C ASN A 199 -2.16 -19.63 7.34
N ASP A 200 -1.91 -18.43 6.81
CA ASP A 200 -2.53 -17.94 5.58
C ASP A 200 -1.86 -18.47 4.28
N GLN A 201 -0.83 -19.35 4.39
CA GLN A 201 -0.02 -19.86 3.27
C GLN A 201 0.61 -18.75 2.41
N LEU A 202 1.03 -17.66 3.06
CA LEU A 202 1.59 -16.50 2.38
C LEU A 202 3.13 -16.46 2.42
N ILE A 203 3.73 -17.24 3.32
CA ILE A 203 5.16 -17.55 3.43
C ILE A 203 5.35 -19.00 3.87
#